data_AF-A0A6P7QSN9-F1
#
_entry.id   AF-A0A6P7QSN9-F1
#
_cell.length_a   1.000
_cell.length_b   1.000
_cell.length_c   1.000
_cell.angle_alpha   90.00
_cell.angle_beta   90.00
_cell.angle_gamma   90.00
#
_symmetry.space_group_name_H-M   'P 1'
#
loop_
_entity.id
_entity.type
_entity.pdbx_description
1 polymer ?
#
loop_
_entity_poly.entity_id
_entity_poly.type
_entity_poly.pdbx_seq_one_letter_code
_entity_poly.pdbx_strand_id
1 'polypeptide(L)'
;MAAPGSDGPRPPARPGFLFALLLSLSLPRGSAPQRPGAPPPDPEATPLDPPPPRPNFLLIMADDLGLGDLGCYGNGTLRTPNIDRLARDGVRLAHHLAAEAVCTPSRAAFLTGRYPVRTGMTSGNGHRVLQWASGAGGLPPEELTFARVLQGRGYVTGLVGKWHLGLNCETSSDLCHHPQRHGFHHFLGLPLGLMGDCAVEGAEPGAWPGPSPSEKRAGLERRLRGAGVIDGRDLMPLLRGGAGRSAHEVLLHYCEVFLHAARLVQRERGKVWKVHFATPTFDPPGSGSCAGPDGGHDGGDGEEEAGAAPQARLCPCVGAAVTPHDPPLLYELTSDPGEARPLSPGAEPGLAAVVSRVRQEHDRVWRSLSQAKQQLGSLYVLPRPWLQPCCWGRGAGGGACACDLGPGGGAGAGDAGRDFL
;
A
#
# COMPACT_ATOMS: atom_id res chain seq x y z
N MET A 1 -50.28 -10.30 13.01
CA MET A 1 -51.37 -9.82 12.13
C MET A 1 -50.94 -8.49 11.54
N ALA A 2 -50.52 -8.51 10.27
CA ALA A 2 -50.44 -7.39 9.34
C ALA A 2 -50.30 -8.01 7.94
N ALA A 3 -51.14 -7.59 7.00
CA ALA A 3 -51.41 -8.26 5.73
C ALA A 3 -50.31 -8.10 4.66
N PRO A 4 -50.23 -8.99 3.65
CA PRO A 4 -49.34 -8.83 2.50
C PRO A 4 -49.99 -7.93 1.43
N GLY A 5 -49.27 -6.89 1.00
CA GLY A 5 -49.66 -6.03 -0.13
C GLY A 5 -49.21 -6.63 -1.47
N SER A 6 -50.15 -6.77 -2.38
CA SER A 6 -50.05 -7.38 -3.71
C SER A 6 -49.30 -6.52 -4.73
N ASP A 7 -48.47 -7.20 -5.54
CA ASP A 7 -47.84 -6.72 -6.77
C ASP A 7 -48.86 -6.23 -7.82
N GLY A 8 -48.57 -5.07 -8.42
CA GLY A 8 -49.23 -4.56 -9.63
C GLY A 8 -48.21 -4.36 -10.77
N PRO A 9 -48.61 -4.53 -12.04
CA PRO A 9 -47.67 -4.69 -13.16
C PRO A 9 -47.01 -3.38 -13.60
N ARG A 10 -45.71 -3.45 -13.93
CA ARG A 10 -44.90 -2.36 -14.48
C ARG A 10 -45.21 -2.13 -15.97
N PRO A 11 -45.27 -0.88 -16.46
CA PRO A 11 -45.44 -0.58 -17.88
C PRO A 11 -44.13 -0.84 -18.68
N PRO A 12 -44.23 -1.17 -19.98
CA PRO A 12 -43.07 -1.51 -20.80
C PRO A 12 -42.17 -0.31 -21.14
N ALA A 13 -40.88 -0.57 -21.19
CA ALA A 13 -39.82 0.36 -21.59
C ALA A 13 -39.94 0.72 -23.08
N ARG A 14 -39.80 2.02 -23.39
CA ARG A 14 -39.63 2.52 -24.76
C ARG A 14 -38.12 2.61 -25.09
N PRO A 15 -37.66 2.14 -26.27
CA PRO A 15 -36.29 2.34 -26.70
C PRO A 15 -36.13 3.72 -27.36
N GLY A 16 -35.36 4.60 -26.73
CA GLY A 16 -34.90 5.85 -27.33
C GLY A 16 -33.46 5.68 -27.81
N PHE A 17 -33.30 5.27 -29.06
CA PHE A 17 -32.04 5.44 -29.80
C PHE A 17 -31.89 6.92 -30.15
N LEU A 18 -30.76 7.54 -29.78
CA LEU A 18 -30.28 8.74 -30.46
C LEU A 18 -28.82 8.54 -30.87
N PHE A 19 -28.66 8.41 -32.17
CA PHE A 19 -27.43 8.24 -32.92
C PHE A 19 -26.68 9.58 -32.95
N ALA A 20 -25.48 9.65 -32.35
CA ALA A 20 -24.58 10.78 -32.58
C ALA A 20 -23.68 10.45 -33.78
N LEU A 21 -24.08 10.96 -34.95
CA LEU A 21 -23.35 10.87 -36.20
C LEU A 21 -22.15 11.84 -36.16
N LEU A 22 -20.95 11.33 -35.87
CA LEU A 22 -19.70 12.06 -36.09
C LEU A 22 -19.33 11.97 -37.58
N LEU A 23 -19.60 13.04 -38.33
CA LEU A 23 -19.03 13.23 -39.66
C LEU A 23 -17.51 13.40 -39.53
N SER A 24 -16.74 12.38 -39.92
CA SER A 24 -15.32 12.52 -40.22
C SER A 24 -15.15 12.93 -41.69
N LEU A 25 -14.73 14.19 -41.89
CA LEU A 25 -14.25 14.69 -43.17
C LEU A 25 -12.96 13.95 -43.55
N SER A 26 -13.07 13.02 -44.50
CA SER A 26 -11.92 12.37 -45.13
C SER A 26 -11.41 13.26 -46.26
N LEU A 27 -10.23 13.83 -46.09
CA LEU A 27 -9.45 14.45 -47.17
C LEU A 27 -9.01 13.37 -48.17
N PRO A 28 -9.05 13.64 -49.49
CA PRO A 28 -8.62 12.66 -50.49
C PRO A 28 -7.11 12.42 -50.39
N ARG A 29 -6.73 11.20 -50.01
CA ARG A 29 -5.35 10.70 -50.14
C ARG A 29 -5.02 10.53 -51.61
N GLY A 30 -3.98 11.22 -52.06
CA GLY A 30 -3.35 11.01 -53.36
C GLY A 30 -2.94 9.54 -53.54
N SER A 31 -3.13 9.06 -54.76
CA SER A 31 -2.85 7.70 -55.23
C SER A 31 -1.38 7.32 -55.06
N ALA A 32 -1.11 6.38 -54.14
CA ALA A 32 0.16 5.66 -54.09
C ALA A 32 0.14 4.48 -55.10
N PRO A 33 1.28 4.12 -55.72
CA PRO A 33 1.34 3.06 -56.72
C PRO A 33 1.06 1.68 -56.10
N GLN A 34 0.24 0.90 -56.81
CA GLN A 34 -0.21 -0.45 -56.41
C GLN A 34 0.99 -1.40 -56.31
N ARG A 35 1.16 -2.03 -55.14
CA ARG A 35 2.01 -3.23 -54.98
C ARG A 35 1.26 -4.45 -55.53
N PRO A 36 1.96 -5.45 -56.10
CA PRO A 36 1.33 -6.68 -56.59
C PRO A 36 0.54 -7.38 -55.47
N GLY A 37 -0.66 -7.83 -55.81
CA GLY A 37 -1.70 -8.26 -54.89
C GLY A 37 -1.29 -9.39 -53.96
N ALA A 38 -1.71 -9.28 -52.69
CA ALA A 38 -1.72 -10.41 -51.77
C ALA A 38 -2.68 -11.50 -52.30
N PRO A 39 -2.37 -12.79 -52.09
CA PRO A 39 -3.29 -13.87 -52.44
C PRO A 39 -4.62 -13.69 -51.69
N PRO A 40 -5.75 -14.10 -52.30
CA PRO A 40 -7.06 -13.99 -51.67
C PRO A 40 -7.06 -14.76 -50.34
N PRO A 41 -7.69 -14.22 -49.28
CA PRO A 41 -7.81 -14.95 -48.01
C PRO A 41 -8.64 -16.21 -48.22
N ASP A 42 -8.21 -17.31 -47.58
CA ASP A 42 -8.91 -18.59 -47.63
C ASP A 42 -10.38 -18.42 -47.22
N PRO A 43 -11.35 -18.93 -48.00
CA PRO A 43 -12.78 -18.75 -47.75
C PRO A 43 -13.30 -19.53 -46.52
N GLU A 44 -12.42 -20.19 -45.77
CA GLU A 44 -12.76 -21.05 -44.62
C GLU A 44 -12.16 -20.57 -43.29
N ALA A 45 -11.56 -19.37 -43.25
CA ALA A 45 -11.19 -18.73 -41.99
C ALA A 45 -12.45 -18.26 -41.26
N THR A 46 -13.04 -19.17 -40.50
CA THR A 46 -14.10 -18.86 -39.51
C THR A 46 -13.62 -17.67 -38.67
N PRO A 47 -14.44 -16.62 -38.44
CA PRO A 47 -14.04 -15.51 -37.59
C PRO A 47 -13.65 -16.08 -36.22
N LEU A 48 -12.37 -15.97 -35.86
CA LEU A 48 -11.92 -16.29 -34.52
C LEU A 48 -12.76 -15.45 -33.57
N ASP A 49 -13.45 -16.11 -32.63
CA ASP A 49 -14.22 -15.42 -31.59
C ASP A 49 -13.38 -14.27 -31.02
N PRO A 50 -13.99 -13.09 -30.79
CA PRO A 50 -13.26 -12.00 -30.19
C PRO A 50 -12.66 -12.49 -28.87
N PRO A 51 -11.37 -12.21 -28.59
CA PRO A 51 -10.74 -12.67 -27.37
C PRO A 51 -11.58 -12.22 -26.18
N PRO A 52 -11.74 -13.08 -25.15
CA PRO A 52 -12.64 -12.80 -24.05
C PRO A 52 -12.33 -11.42 -23.45
N PRO A 53 -13.36 -10.64 -23.10
CA PRO A 53 -13.17 -9.28 -22.60
C PRO A 53 -12.29 -9.31 -21.36
N ARG A 54 -11.27 -8.45 -21.36
CA ARG A 54 -10.35 -8.29 -20.22
C ARG A 54 -11.13 -7.71 -19.03
N PRO A 55 -10.95 -8.22 -17.80
CA PRO A 55 -11.70 -7.75 -16.64
C PRO A 55 -11.22 -6.36 -16.20
N ASN A 56 -12.11 -5.57 -15.60
CA ASN A 56 -11.74 -4.35 -14.90
C ASN A 56 -11.27 -4.67 -13.48
N PHE A 57 -10.24 -3.96 -13.00
CA PHE A 57 -9.76 -4.07 -11.63
C PHE A 57 -10.16 -2.82 -10.84
N LEU A 58 -10.94 -3.01 -9.76
CA LEU A 58 -11.22 -1.98 -8.77
C LEU A 58 -10.66 -2.45 -7.42
N LEU A 59 -9.66 -1.76 -6.92
CA LEU A 59 -9.00 -2.06 -5.65
C LEU A 59 -9.34 -0.97 -4.64
N ILE A 60 -10.02 -1.36 -3.56
CA ILE A 60 -10.42 -0.45 -2.48
C ILE A 60 -9.58 -0.79 -1.25
N MET A 61 -8.80 0.19 -0.77
CA MET A 61 -7.97 0.05 0.42
C MET A 61 -8.43 1.08 1.45
N ALA A 62 -9.04 0.61 2.54
CA ALA A 62 -9.31 1.43 3.71
C ALA A 62 -8.01 1.69 4.49
N ASP A 63 -7.94 2.84 5.15
CA ASP A 63 -6.83 3.24 6.02
C ASP A 63 -7.28 3.00 7.47
N ASP A 64 -6.46 2.30 8.25
CA ASP A 64 -6.67 1.99 9.68
C ASP A 64 -8.02 1.34 10.04
N LEU A 65 -8.58 0.53 9.13
CA LEU A 65 -9.78 -0.28 9.38
C LEU A 65 -9.42 -1.61 10.05
N GLY A 66 -9.92 -1.83 11.26
CA GLY A 66 -9.74 -3.06 12.01
C GLY A 66 -10.59 -4.21 11.47
N LEU A 67 -10.11 -5.45 11.65
CA LEU A 67 -10.85 -6.66 11.27
C LEU A 67 -12.23 -6.73 11.95
N GLY A 68 -12.32 -6.24 13.19
CA GLY A 68 -13.54 -6.24 13.99
C GLY A 68 -14.53 -5.11 13.69
N ASP A 69 -14.25 -4.22 12.73
CA ASP A 69 -15.11 -3.05 12.47
C ASP A 69 -16.29 -3.36 11.53
N LEU A 70 -16.16 -4.38 10.69
CA LEU A 70 -17.14 -4.68 9.65
C LEU A 70 -18.24 -5.65 10.15
N GLY A 71 -19.48 -5.44 9.69
CA GLY A 71 -20.61 -6.27 10.06
C GLY A 71 -20.43 -7.73 9.65
N CYS A 72 -19.94 -7.95 8.44
CA CYS A 72 -19.57 -9.26 7.91
C CYS A 72 -18.39 -9.93 8.63
N TYR A 73 -17.72 -9.26 9.57
CA TYR A 73 -16.72 -9.84 10.49
C TYR A 73 -17.20 -9.91 11.95
N GLY A 74 -18.47 -9.58 12.21
CA GLY A 74 -19.12 -9.77 13.51
C GLY A 74 -19.49 -8.47 14.23
N ASN A 75 -19.19 -7.29 13.68
CA ASN A 75 -19.54 -6.03 14.31
C ASN A 75 -21.06 -5.78 14.27
N GLY A 76 -21.70 -5.61 15.42
CA GLY A 76 -23.14 -5.31 15.53
C GLY A 76 -23.48 -3.82 15.58
N THR A 77 -22.48 -2.95 15.71
CA THR A 77 -22.64 -1.52 16.03
C THR A 77 -22.45 -0.64 14.81
N LEU A 78 -21.41 -0.90 14.00
CA LEU A 78 -21.05 -0.11 12.83
C LEU A 78 -21.90 -0.51 11.61
N ARG A 79 -22.44 0.48 10.90
CA ARG A 79 -23.31 0.27 9.74
C ARG A 79 -22.49 0.18 8.46
N THR A 80 -22.22 -1.04 8.00
CA THR A 80 -21.40 -1.30 6.80
C THR A 80 -22.14 -2.08 5.69
N PRO A 81 -23.41 -1.74 5.36
CA PRO A 81 -24.29 -2.59 4.56
C PRO A 81 -23.79 -2.89 3.13
N ASN A 82 -23.06 -1.96 2.51
CA ASN A 82 -22.50 -2.15 1.17
C ASN A 82 -21.33 -3.14 1.19
N ILE A 83 -20.45 -3.07 2.19
CA ILE A 83 -19.32 -3.99 2.35
C ILE A 83 -19.84 -5.38 2.73
N ASP A 84 -20.85 -5.44 3.60
CA ASP A 84 -21.49 -6.70 3.98
C ASP A 84 -22.17 -7.38 2.80
N ARG A 85 -22.77 -6.60 1.90
CA ARG A 85 -23.31 -7.11 0.64
C ARG A 85 -22.21 -7.64 -0.28
N LEU A 86 -21.10 -6.91 -0.45
CA LEU A 86 -19.96 -7.38 -1.25
C LEU A 86 -19.38 -8.69 -0.70
N ALA A 87 -19.29 -8.83 0.62
CA ALA A 87 -18.81 -10.06 1.25
C ALA A 87 -19.79 -11.24 1.07
N ARG A 88 -21.10 -10.98 1.03
CA ARG A 88 -22.14 -11.99 0.78
C ARG A 88 -22.18 -12.44 -0.67
N ASP A 89 -22.03 -11.50 -1.60
CA ASP A 89 -22.12 -11.74 -3.04
C ASP A 89 -20.77 -12.21 -3.63
N GLY A 90 -19.71 -12.30 -2.81
CA GLY A 90 -18.35 -12.61 -3.22
C GLY A 90 -17.57 -13.48 -2.24
N VAL A 91 -16.25 -13.29 -2.18
CA VAL A 91 -15.36 -14.05 -1.29
C VAL A 91 -14.95 -13.16 -0.10
N ARG A 92 -15.13 -13.69 1.11
CA ARG A 92 -14.64 -13.08 2.36
C ARG A 92 -13.39 -13.80 2.85
N LEU A 93 -12.29 -13.08 3.02
CA LEU A 93 -11.00 -13.63 3.45
C LEU A 93 -10.83 -13.52 4.97
N ALA A 94 -11.01 -14.62 5.70
CA ALA A 94 -10.84 -14.63 7.17
C ALA A 94 -9.38 -14.44 7.63
N HIS A 95 -8.40 -14.67 6.74
CA HIS A 95 -6.97 -14.54 7.04
C HIS A 95 -6.25 -13.75 5.95
N HIS A 96 -6.71 -12.53 5.67
CA HIS A 96 -5.97 -11.59 4.83
C HIS A 96 -4.94 -10.84 5.68
N LEU A 97 -3.67 -10.92 5.32
CA LEU A 97 -2.57 -10.39 6.12
C LEU A 97 -1.85 -9.29 5.35
N ALA A 98 -1.79 -8.09 5.94
CA ALA A 98 -0.90 -7.04 5.48
C ALA A 98 0.56 -7.44 5.71
N ALA A 99 1.45 -6.97 4.84
CA ALA A 99 2.88 -7.28 4.95
C ALA A 99 3.57 -6.56 6.12
N GLU A 100 2.99 -5.44 6.58
CA GLU A 100 3.45 -4.65 7.72
C GLU A 100 2.22 -3.93 8.34
N ALA A 101 2.30 -3.57 9.62
CA ALA A 101 1.19 -3.03 10.42
C ALA A 101 0.97 -1.51 10.29
N VAL A 102 1.76 -0.80 9.49
CA VAL A 102 1.71 0.66 9.29
C VAL A 102 1.67 1.02 7.81
N CYS A 103 1.19 2.23 7.53
CA CYS A 103 0.72 2.67 6.22
C CYS A 103 1.75 2.50 5.09
N THR A 104 2.90 3.16 5.21
CA THR A 104 3.91 3.26 4.14
C THR A 104 4.43 1.89 3.69
N PRO A 105 5.03 1.05 4.56
CA PRO A 105 5.49 -0.28 4.17
C PRO A 105 4.36 -1.18 3.66
N SER A 106 3.16 -1.14 4.27
CA SER A 106 2.02 -1.94 3.80
C SER A 106 1.61 -1.58 2.37
N ARG A 107 1.52 -0.29 2.04
CA ARG A 107 1.20 0.20 0.69
C ARG A 107 2.31 -0.15 -0.32
N ALA A 108 3.58 -0.06 0.09
CA ALA A 108 4.71 -0.44 -0.76
C ALA A 108 4.64 -1.93 -1.13
N ALA A 109 4.38 -2.80 -0.15
CA ALA A 109 4.23 -4.23 -0.37
C ALA A 109 3.01 -4.57 -1.23
N PHE A 110 1.88 -3.86 -1.03
CA PHE A 110 0.68 -4.04 -1.83
C PHE A 110 0.92 -3.74 -3.32
N LEU A 111 1.60 -2.64 -3.63
CA LEU A 111 1.85 -2.25 -5.02
C LEU A 111 2.87 -3.16 -5.72
N THR A 112 3.89 -3.63 -4.99
CA THR A 112 5.03 -4.35 -5.57
C THR A 112 4.92 -5.87 -5.44
N GLY A 113 4.08 -6.38 -4.53
CA GLY A 113 4.02 -7.80 -4.17
C GLY A 113 5.28 -8.31 -3.44
N ARG A 114 6.08 -7.40 -2.87
CA ARG A 114 7.39 -7.67 -2.24
C ARG A 114 7.38 -7.20 -0.79
N TYR A 115 8.06 -7.93 0.09
CA TYR A 115 8.22 -7.47 1.47
C TYR A 115 8.91 -6.09 1.52
N PRO A 116 8.52 -5.19 2.44
CA PRO A 116 9.10 -3.84 2.52
C PRO A 116 10.62 -3.82 2.65
N VAL A 117 11.20 -4.80 3.36
CA VAL A 117 12.66 -4.99 3.49
C VAL A 117 13.38 -5.17 2.14
N ARG A 118 12.69 -5.61 1.07
CA ARG A 118 13.26 -5.74 -0.28
C ARG A 118 13.29 -4.42 -1.04
N THR A 119 12.26 -3.60 -0.80
CA THR A 119 12.08 -2.29 -1.48
C THR A 119 12.81 -1.16 -0.74
N GLY A 120 13.29 -1.43 0.48
CA GLY A 120 13.87 -0.40 1.34
C GLY A 120 12.82 0.52 1.97
N MET A 121 11.52 0.27 1.81
CA MET A 121 10.43 1.02 2.48
C MET A 121 10.31 0.64 3.96
N THR A 122 11.41 0.74 4.68
CA THR A 122 11.61 0.37 6.08
C THR A 122 12.80 1.16 6.64
N SER A 123 12.98 1.12 7.95
CA SER A 123 14.13 1.65 8.68
C SER A 123 14.67 0.62 9.67
N GLY A 124 15.84 0.88 10.24
CA GLY A 124 16.30 0.22 11.48
C GLY A 124 16.48 1.18 12.65
N ASN A 125 15.87 2.36 12.60
CA ASN A 125 16.12 3.46 13.51
C ASN A 125 14.84 4.12 14.06
N GLY A 126 13.69 3.43 14.03
CA GLY A 126 12.44 3.89 14.65
C GLY A 126 11.49 4.66 13.74
N HIS A 127 11.90 5.05 12.52
CA HIS A 127 11.04 5.74 11.58
C HIS A 127 10.16 4.76 10.79
N ARG A 128 8.93 4.55 11.27
CA ARG A 128 8.04 3.50 10.73
C ARG A 128 7.25 3.91 9.47
N VAL A 129 7.04 5.21 9.26
CA VAL A 129 6.31 5.77 8.10
C VAL A 129 6.97 7.05 7.61
N LEU A 130 6.62 7.49 6.40
CA LEU A 130 7.02 8.81 5.90
C LEU A 130 6.20 9.89 6.62
N GLN A 131 6.88 10.76 7.36
CA GLN A 131 6.19 11.78 8.16
C GLN A 131 6.03 13.12 7.43
N TRP A 132 6.81 13.35 6.37
CA TRP A 132 6.87 14.65 5.71
C TRP A 132 6.78 14.51 4.19
N ALA A 133 5.94 15.32 3.55
CA ALA A 133 5.88 15.42 2.09
C ALA A 133 7.17 15.99 1.48
N SER A 134 7.94 16.71 2.29
CA SER A 134 9.26 17.26 1.96
C SER A 134 10.42 16.33 2.32
N GLY A 135 10.14 15.09 2.72
CA GLY A 135 11.15 14.03 2.80
C GLY A 135 11.63 13.61 1.41
N ALA A 136 12.88 13.12 1.33
CA ALA A 136 13.47 12.59 0.11
C ALA A 136 13.25 11.08 -0.07
N GLY A 137 12.64 10.43 0.93
CA GLY A 137 12.33 9.00 0.91
C GLY A 137 11.01 8.69 0.23
N GLY A 138 10.98 7.58 -0.50
CA GLY A 138 9.78 7.10 -1.16
C GLY A 138 10.00 5.78 -1.89
N LEU A 139 8.95 5.25 -2.51
CA LEU A 139 9.03 4.01 -3.25
C LEU A 139 10.07 4.17 -4.38
N PRO A 140 11.15 3.37 -4.41
CA PRO A 140 12.20 3.58 -5.40
C PRO A 140 11.65 3.47 -6.84
N PRO A 141 12.02 4.39 -7.76
CA PRO A 141 11.45 4.44 -9.10
C PRO A 141 11.67 3.16 -9.92
N GLU A 142 12.72 2.40 -9.60
CA GLU A 142 13.03 1.08 -10.16
C GLU A 142 12.05 -0.03 -9.75
N GLU A 143 11.29 0.13 -8.67
CA GLU A 143 10.33 -0.88 -8.22
C GLU A 143 9.16 -1.00 -9.22
N LEU A 144 8.80 -2.25 -9.53
CA LEU A 144 7.74 -2.57 -10.47
C LEU A 144 6.42 -2.74 -9.70
N THR A 145 5.50 -1.80 -9.91
CA THR A 145 4.14 -1.89 -9.34
C THR A 145 3.20 -2.68 -10.24
N PHE A 146 2.12 -3.24 -9.68
CA PHE A 146 1.07 -3.85 -10.50
C PHE A 146 0.45 -2.84 -11.47
N ALA A 147 0.40 -1.54 -11.12
CA ALA A 147 -0.13 -0.49 -11.98
C ALA A 147 0.72 -0.33 -13.25
N ARG A 148 2.06 -0.32 -13.11
CA ARG A 148 2.99 -0.31 -14.25
C ARG A 148 2.88 -1.59 -15.10
N VAL A 149 2.66 -2.74 -14.45
CA VAL A 149 2.43 -4.02 -15.13
C VAL A 149 1.12 -4.03 -15.94
N LEU A 150 0.06 -3.41 -15.42
CA LEU A 150 -1.24 -3.27 -16.10
C LEU A 150 -1.18 -2.21 -17.21
N GLN A 151 -0.52 -1.09 -16.97
CA GLN A 151 -0.25 -0.06 -17.99
C GLN A 151 0.49 -0.66 -19.18
N GLY A 152 1.54 -1.47 -18.95
CA GLY A 152 2.24 -2.19 -20.02
C GLY A 152 1.39 -3.21 -20.78
N ARG A 153 0.20 -3.57 -20.26
CA ARG A 153 -0.81 -4.40 -20.93
C ARG A 153 -1.95 -3.60 -21.56
N GLY A 154 -1.86 -2.27 -21.58
CA GLY A 154 -2.85 -1.40 -22.21
C GLY A 154 -4.04 -1.04 -21.32
N TYR A 155 -3.95 -1.23 -20.00
CA TYR A 155 -4.95 -0.70 -19.07
C TYR A 155 -4.73 0.80 -18.84
N VAL A 156 -5.83 1.56 -18.79
CA VAL A 156 -5.83 2.89 -18.19
C VAL A 156 -5.91 2.71 -16.67
N THR A 157 -5.03 3.40 -15.95
CA THR A 157 -4.83 3.22 -14.51
C THR A 157 -5.04 4.54 -13.79
N GLY A 158 -5.78 4.52 -12.69
CA GLY A 158 -6.02 5.68 -11.85
C GLY A 158 -5.85 5.34 -10.38
N LEU A 159 -5.39 6.31 -9.58
CA LEU A 159 -5.36 6.23 -8.13
C LEU A 159 -6.13 7.41 -7.54
N VAL A 160 -7.05 7.14 -6.61
CA VAL A 160 -7.80 8.16 -5.89
C VAL A 160 -7.57 7.99 -4.39
N GLY A 161 -7.19 9.06 -3.70
CA GLY A 161 -6.96 9.07 -2.26
C GLY A 161 -5.49 9.08 -1.86
N LYS A 162 -5.13 8.29 -0.85
CA LYS A 162 -3.82 8.34 -0.17
C LYS A 162 -2.74 7.56 -0.91
N TRP A 163 -1.61 8.22 -1.20
CA TRP A 163 -0.42 7.58 -1.75
C TRP A 163 0.52 7.06 -0.64
N HIS A 164 1.09 7.97 0.15
CA HIS A 164 1.96 7.71 1.31
C HIS A 164 3.25 6.92 1.00
N LEU A 165 3.81 7.12 -0.19
CA LEU A 165 5.03 6.47 -0.67
C LEU A 165 6.05 7.47 -1.24
N GLY A 166 6.05 8.70 -0.72
CA GLY A 166 6.97 9.77 -1.08
C GLY A 166 6.48 10.62 -2.25
N LEU A 167 7.19 11.72 -2.51
CA LEU A 167 6.85 12.67 -3.57
C LEU A 167 8.07 13.00 -4.43
N ASN A 168 9.08 13.63 -3.83
CA ASN A 168 10.26 14.19 -4.49
C ASN A 168 11.57 13.55 -3.98
N CYS A 169 12.64 13.60 -4.77
CA CYS A 169 13.96 13.03 -4.41
C CYS A 169 15.04 14.10 -4.19
N GLU A 170 15.23 14.96 -5.20
CA GLU A 170 16.33 15.93 -5.29
C GLU A 170 15.79 17.37 -5.35
N THR A 171 14.68 17.59 -6.03
CA THR A 171 14.06 18.91 -6.25
C THR A 171 12.56 18.88 -5.97
N SER A 172 11.95 20.02 -5.66
CA SER A 172 10.51 20.13 -5.36
C SER A 172 9.57 19.80 -6.53
N SER A 173 10.10 19.56 -7.73
CA SER A 173 9.33 19.31 -8.95
C SER A 173 9.74 18.05 -9.72
N ASP A 174 10.67 17.24 -9.21
CA ASP A 174 11.08 16.02 -9.93
C ASP A 174 10.01 14.92 -9.88
N LEU A 175 9.17 14.94 -8.84
CA LEU A 175 8.06 14.00 -8.62
C LEU A 175 8.51 12.55 -8.73
N CYS A 176 9.76 12.23 -8.37
CA CYS A 176 10.37 10.92 -8.63
C CYS A 176 9.61 9.72 -8.03
N HIS A 177 8.91 9.95 -6.91
CA HIS A 177 8.12 8.96 -6.17
C HIS A 177 6.61 9.11 -6.40
N HIS A 178 6.19 10.06 -7.24
CA HIS A 178 4.78 10.36 -7.50
C HIS A 178 4.06 9.17 -8.16
N PRO A 179 2.75 8.94 -7.91
CA PRO A 179 2.00 7.82 -8.49
C PRO A 179 2.15 7.68 -10.01
N GLN A 180 2.25 8.80 -10.73
CA GLN A 180 2.46 8.79 -12.19
C GLN A 180 3.82 8.23 -12.61
N ARG A 181 4.85 8.37 -11.77
CA ARG A 181 6.13 7.68 -11.93
C ARG A 181 6.07 6.22 -11.53
N HIS A 182 4.92 5.71 -11.09
CA HIS A 182 4.71 4.31 -10.69
C HIS A 182 3.54 3.64 -11.42
N GLY A 183 3.21 4.12 -12.63
CA GLY A 183 2.32 3.43 -13.56
C GLY A 183 0.84 3.77 -13.43
N PHE A 184 0.49 4.85 -12.72
CA PHE A 184 -0.84 5.45 -12.74
C PHE A 184 -0.91 6.56 -13.79
N HIS A 185 -1.90 6.54 -14.67
CA HIS A 185 -2.10 7.65 -15.63
C HIS A 185 -2.74 8.86 -14.95
N HIS A 186 -3.67 8.59 -14.03
CA HIS A 186 -4.39 9.61 -13.29
C HIS A 186 -4.16 9.43 -11.79
N PHE A 187 -3.98 10.54 -11.09
CA PHE A 187 -3.95 10.61 -9.64
C PHE A 187 -4.93 11.71 -9.21
N LEU A 188 -5.65 11.48 -8.13
CA LEU A 188 -6.43 12.50 -7.45
C LEU A 188 -6.34 12.22 -5.95
N GLY A 189 -5.55 13.00 -5.21
CA GLY A 189 -5.50 12.84 -3.76
C GLY A 189 -4.26 13.40 -3.10
N LEU A 190 -3.86 12.75 -1.99
CA LEU A 190 -2.79 13.26 -1.13
C LEU A 190 -1.53 12.40 -1.27
N PRO A 191 -0.34 13.02 -1.45
CA PRO A 191 0.92 12.29 -1.50
C PRO A 191 1.27 11.64 -0.15
N LEU A 192 0.74 12.19 0.95
CA LEU A 192 0.85 11.69 2.32
C LEU A 192 -0.53 11.31 2.91
N GLY A 193 -0.57 10.94 4.19
CA GLY A 193 -1.83 10.83 4.95
C GLY A 193 -2.34 12.18 5.44
N LEU A 194 -3.57 12.19 5.97
CA LEU A 194 -4.09 13.31 6.77
C LEU A 194 -3.42 13.28 8.16
N MET A 195 -2.13 13.60 8.20
CA MET A 195 -1.40 13.84 9.44
C MET A 195 -1.37 15.35 9.67
N GLY A 196 -1.33 15.77 10.94
CA GLY A 196 -1.18 17.19 11.27
C GLY A 196 0.19 17.67 10.84
N ASP A 197 0.33 18.10 9.59
CA ASP A 197 1.59 18.62 9.05
C ASP A 197 1.91 20.04 9.57
N CYS A 198 1.00 20.63 10.36
CA CYS A 198 1.06 22.00 10.84
C CYS A 198 0.99 22.07 12.37
N ALA A 199 2.11 21.84 13.03
CA ALA A 199 2.37 22.43 14.34
C ALA A 199 3.67 23.24 14.24
N VAL A 200 3.54 24.52 13.87
CA VAL A 200 4.62 25.50 14.06
C VAL A 200 4.02 26.77 14.64
N GLU A 201 3.83 26.79 15.95
CA GLU A 201 4.02 28.01 16.73
C GLU A 201 5.16 27.75 17.71
N GLY A 202 6.29 28.46 17.54
CA GLY A 202 7.33 28.55 18.58
C GLY A 202 8.70 27.91 18.34
N ALA A 203 9.00 27.31 17.18
CA ALA A 203 10.34 26.77 16.93
C ALA A 203 11.33 27.87 16.48
N GLU A 204 12.24 28.27 17.38
CA GLU A 204 13.33 29.21 17.14
C GLU A 204 14.26 28.77 15.97
N PRO A 205 14.70 29.69 15.10
CA PRO A 205 15.53 29.36 13.95
C PRO A 205 17.00 29.19 14.36
N GLY A 206 17.55 27.97 14.41
CA GLY A 206 19.02 27.86 14.48
C GLY A 206 19.73 26.55 14.83
N ALA A 207 19.08 25.44 15.18
CA ALA A 207 19.82 24.25 15.61
C ALA A 207 19.81 23.12 14.56
N TRP A 208 20.80 23.13 13.64
CA TRP A 208 21.05 22.03 12.70
C TRP A 208 22.42 21.37 12.99
N PRO A 209 22.49 20.05 13.26
CA PRO A 209 23.70 19.29 13.04
C PRO A 209 23.74 18.87 11.56
N GLY A 210 24.59 19.55 10.77
CA GLY A 210 24.78 19.19 9.37
C GLY A 210 25.61 17.90 9.20
N PRO A 211 25.36 17.12 8.13
CA PRO A 211 26.36 16.22 7.60
C PRO A 211 26.99 16.77 6.32
N SER A 212 28.32 16.59 6.21
CA SER A 212 29.15 16.86 5.05
C SER A 212 29.16 15.65 4.07
N PRO A 213 29.72 15.79 2.85
CA PRO A 213 29.20 15.13 1.65
C PRO A 213 29.91 13.84 1.24
N SER A 214 29.17 13.05 0.43
CA SER A 214 29.53 11.98 -0.52
C SER A 214 28.74 10.72 -0.20
N GLU A 215 27.97 10.14 -1.12
CA GLU A 215 28.51 9.33 -2.21
C GLU A 215 27.65 9.32 -3.48
N LYS A 216 28.33 8.93 -4.54
CA LYS A 216 28.07 9.12 -5.96
C LYS A 216 26.85 8.37 -6.52
N ARG A 217 26.26 9.05 -7.49
CA ARG A 217 25.36 8.60 -8.57
C ARG A 217 25.81 7.28 -9.21
N ALA A 218 24.88 6.34 -9.35
CA ALA A 218 24.86 5.32 -10.40
C ALA A 218 23.50 5.48 -11.09
N GLY A 219 23.39 5.72 -12.39
CA GLY A 219 23.89 4.84 -13.45
C GLY A 219 22.70 4.04 -13.97
N LEU A 220 21.76 4.72 -14.64
CA LEU A 220 20.60 4.11 -15.27
C LEU A 220 21.04 3.49 -16.60
N GLU A 221 20.84 2.18 -16.74
CA GLU A 221 20.26 1.54 -17.93
C GLU A 221 20.22 0.02 -17.75
N ARG A 222 19.01 -0.57 -17.76
CA ARG A 222 18.71 -1.76 -18.56
C ARG A 222 17.21 -2.06 -18.64
N ARG A 223 16.79 -2.25 -19.89
CA ARG A 223 15.53 -2.81 -20.41
C ARG A 223 14.89 -3.87 -19.50
N LEU A 224 13.60 -3.67 -19.16
CA LEU A 224 12.55 -4.65 -18.82
C LEU A 224 12.96 -6.11 -18.49
N ARG A 225 13.87 -6.29 -17.53
CA ARG A 225 14.16 -7.59 -16.88
C ARG A 225 14.60 -7.28 -15.45
N GLY A 226 13.67 -7.35 -14.51
CA GLY A 226 14.00 -7.11 -13.10
C GLY A 226 12.81 -6.88 -12.19
N ALA A 227 11.71 -7.63 -12.33
CA ALA A 227 10.93 -7.88 -11.12
C ALA A 227 11.84 -8.74 -10.25
N GLY A 228 12.39 -8.17 -9.18
CA GLY A 228 13.04 -8.98 -8.15
C GLY A 228 12.08 -10.04 -7.62
N VAL A 229 12.55 -10.94 -6.76
CA VAL A 229 11.70 -12.00 -6.16
C VAL A 229 10.37 -11.43 -5.68
N ILE A 230 9.25 -11.96 -6.19
CA ILE A 230 7.90 -11.62 -5.74
C ILE A 230 7.52 -12.56 -4.60
N ASP A 231 7.10 -11.99 -3.46
CA ASP A 231 6.73 -12.75 -2.27
C ASP A 231 5.23 -13.10 -2.27
N GLY A 232 4.41 -12.26 -2.90
CA GLY A 232 2.99 -12.53 -3.12
C GLY A 232 2.73 -13.77 -3.99
N ARG A 233 1.58 -14.40 -3.79
CA ARG A 233 1.13 -15.56 -4.59
C ARG A 233 -0.17 -15.25 -5.32
N ASP A 234 -0.33 -15.86 -6.49
CA ASP A 234 -1.59 -15.82 -7.23
C ASP A 234 -2.71 -16.48 -6.41
N LEU A 235 -3.77 -15.72 -6.16
CA LEU A 235 -4.95 -16.16 -5.44
C LEU A 235 -6.06 -16.65 -6.38
N MET A 236 -5.95 -16.46 -7.70
CA MET A 236 -7.02 -16.86 -8.63
C MET A 236 -7.39 -18.34 -8.56
N PRO A 237 -6.45 -19.30 -8.39
CA PRO A 237 -6.82 -20.70 -8.16
C PRO A 237 -7.71 -20.88 -6.92
N LEU A 238 -7.43 -20.16 -5.83
CA LEU A 238 -8.23 -20.20 -4.61
C LEU A 238 -9.60 -19.54 -4.82
N LEU A 239 -9.62 -18.33 -5.39
CA LEU A 239 -10.84 -17.54 -5.58
C LEU A 239 -11.83 -18.19 -6.56
N ARG A 240 -11.33 -18.96 -7.53
CA ARG A 240 -12.16 -19.72 -8.48
C ARG A 240 -12.54 -21.13 -7.99
N GLY A 241 -12.15 -21.50 -6.78
CA GLY A 241 -12.38 -22.84 -6.22
C GLY A 241 -11.52 -23.96 -6.85
N GLY A 242 -10.54 -23.61 -7.68
CA GLY A 242 -9.59 -24.57 -8.28
C GLY A 242 -8.51 -25.06 -7.32
N ALA A 243 -8.34 -24.41 -6.17
CA ALA A 243 -7.47 -24.84 -5.09
C ALA A 243 -8.17 -24.70 -3.74
N GLY A 244 -8.11 -25.72 -2.88
CA GLY A 244 -8.72 -25.69 -1.55
C GLY A 244 -7.95 -24.83 -0.52
N ARG A 245 -6.71 -24.43 -0.82
CA ARG A 245 -5.86 -23.62 0.07
C ARG A 245 -4.94 -22.68 -0.72
N SER A 246 -4.59 -21.56 -0.09
CA SER A 246 -3.61 -20.60 -0.59
C SER A 246 -2.22 -21.23 -0.74
N ALA A 247 -1.45 -20.77 -1.73
CA ALA A 247 -0.06 -21.20 -1.96
C ALA A 247 0.93 -20.71 -0.88
N HIS A 248 0.50 -19.80 0.00
CA HIS A 248 1.32 -19.31 1.11
C HIS A 248 1.46 -20.39 2.20
N GLU A 249 2.69 -20.82 2.44
CA GLU A 249 3.04 -21.75 3.52
C GLU A 249 3.61 -21.00 4.73
N VAL A 250 4.57 -20.11 4.49
CA VAL A 250 5.20 -19.26 5.52
C VAL A 250 4.99 -17.80 5.17
N LEU A 251 4.56 -17.02 6.15
CA LEU A 251 4.37 -15.58 6.07
C LEU A 251 5.21 -14.95 7.18
N LEU A 252 6.10 -14.04 6.80
CA LEU A 252 6.99 -13.34 7.73
C LEU A 252 6.36 -12.01 8.11
N HIS A 253 6.44 -11.66 9.39
CA HIS A 253 5.93 -10.42 9.93
C HIS A 253 7.12 -9.61 10.46
N TYR A 254 7.53 -8.65 9.64
CA TYR A 254 8.56 -7.71 10.01
C TYR A 254 7.94 -6.54 10.79
N CYS A 255 8.71 -6.02 11.74
CA CYS A 255 8.53 -4.70 12.32
C CYS A 255 9.81 -3.95 11.93
N GLU A 256 9.71 -2.90 11.12
CA GLU A 256 10.91 -2.27 10.55
C GLU A 256 11.74 -3.30 9.74
N VAL A 257 13.04 -3.42 9.98
CA VAL A 257 13.91 -4.45 9.38
C VAL A 257 13.98 -5.74 10.22
N PHE A 258 13.30 -5.78 11.36
CA PHE A 258 13.43 -6.85 12.36
C PHE A 258 12.31 -7.87 12.20
N LEU A 259 12.65 -9.16 12.16
CA LEU A 259 11.64 -10.22 12.15
C LEU A 259 11.07 -10.37 13.56
N HIS A 260 9.82 -9.93 13.76
CA HIS A 260 9.13 -10.06 15.05
C HIS A 260 8.36 -11.37 15.14
N ALA A 261 7.69 -11.76 14.05
CA ALA A 261 6.87 -12.96 14.05
C ALA A 261 6.82 -13.64 12.69
N ALA A 262 6.29 -14.87 12.66
CA ALA A 262 5.97 -15.57 11.43
C ALA A 262 4.73 -16.45 11.60
N ARG A 263 3.96 -16.61 10.53
CA ARG A 263 2.86 -17.58 10.47
C ARG A 263 3.24 -18.72 9.54
N LEU A 264 3.00 -19.95 9.97
CA LEU A 264 3.23 -21.16 9.17
C LEU A 264 1.94 -21.98 9.06
N VAL A 265 1.53 -22.29 7.84
CA VAL A 265 0.37 -23.13 7.54
C VAL A 265 0.83 -24.57 7.36
N GLN A 266 0.63 -25.41 8.37
CA GLN A 266 1.00 -26.82 8.31
C GLN A 266 -0.13 -27.64 7.69
N ARG A 267 -0.06 -27.80 6.36
CA ARG A 267 -1.13 -28.40 5.55
C ARG A 267 -1.50 -29.82 5.99
N GLU A 268 -0.50 -30.67 6.24
CA GLU A 268 -0.69 -32.08 6.61
C GLU A 268 -1.49 -32.27 7.89
N ARG A 269 -1.34 -31.34 8.85
CA ARG A 269 -2.03 -31.39 10.15
C ARG A 269 -3.24 -30.48 10.21
N GLY A 270 -3.50 -29.70 9.16
CA GLY A 270 -4.55 -28.69 9.15
C GLY A 270 -4.36 -27.53 10.12
N LYS A 271 -3.19 -27.42 10.79
CA LYS A 271 -2.91 -26.41 11.81
C LYS A 271 -2.29 -25.13 11.22
N VAL A 272 -2.48 -24.03 11.92
CA VAL A 272 -1.83 -22.74 11.61
C VAL A 272 -1.04 -22.32 12.83
N TRP A 273 0.27 -22.20 12.67
CA TRP A 273 1.18 -21.83 13.73
C TRP A 273 1.58 -20.37 13.61
N LYS A 274 1.80 -19.74 14.76
CA LYS A 274 2.31 -18.38 14.85
C LYS A 274 3.45 -18.34 15.86
N VAL A 275 4.61 -17.90 15.40
CA VAL A 275 5.84 -17.83 16.17
C VAL A 275 6.15 -16.36 16.39
N HIS A 276 6.46 -15.96 17.63
CA HIS A 276 6.98 -14.63 17.97
C HIS A 276 8.41 -14.74 18.49
N PHE A 277 9.33 -14.07 17.81
CA PHE A 277 10.73 -13.92 18.22
C PHE A 277 10.93 -12.68 19.10
N ALA A 278 10.07 -11.69 18.96
CA ALA A 278 10.02 -10.50 19.81
C ALA A 278 8.60 -9.97 19.87
N THR A 279 8.24 -9.32 20.98
CA THR A 279 6.97 -8.61 21.12
C THR A 279 7.21 -7.23 21.73
N PRO A 280 6.49 -6.19 21.29
CA PRO A 280 6.46 -4.92 22.02
C PRO A 280 5.97 -5.13 23.45
N THR A 281 6.43 -4.28 24.36
CA THR A 281 5.87 -4.19 25.70
C THR A 281 4.55 -3.42 25.60
N PHE A 282 3.44 -4.15 25.69
CA PHE A 282 2.11 -3.54 25.68
C PHE A 282 1.79 -2.87 27.01
N ASP A 283 1.21 -1.68 26.92
CA ASP A 283 0.78 -0.88 28.06
C ASP A 283 -0.60 -0.24 27.75
N PRO A 284 -1.65 -0.52 28.55
CA PRO A 284 -1.66 -1.44 29.67
C PRO A 284 -1.45 -2.92 29.26
N PRO A 285 -0.97 -3.79 30.15
CA PRO A 285 -0.76 -5.20 29.84
C PRO A 285 -2.02 -5.86 29.25
N GLY A 286 -1.89 -6.53 28.11
CA GLY A 286 -2.98 -7.21 27.42
C GLY A 286 -3.83 -6.32 26.48
N SER A 287 -3.55 -5.02 26.38
CA SER A 287 -4.27 -4.10 25.47
C SER A 287 -3.95 -4.31 23.98
N GLY A 288 -2.78 -4.88 23.67
CA GLY A 288 -2.26 -4.88 22.30
C GLY A 288 -1.80 -3.51 21.80
N SER A 289 -1.83 -2.48 22.66
CA SER A 289 -1.31 -1.13 22.39
C SER A 289 -0.08 -0.83 23.24
N CYS A 290 0.73 0.13 22.80
CA CYS A 290 1.81 0.68 23.62
C CYS A 290 1.39 2.09 24.05
N ALA A 291 1.29 2.34 25.36
CA ALA A 291 1.08 3.68 25.86
C ALA A 291 2.29 4.57 25.53
N GLY A 292 2.03 5.84 25.22
CA GLY A 292 3.06 6.87 25.26
C GLY A 292 3.36 7.26 26.71
N PRO A 293 4.44 8.04 26.96
CA PRO A 293 4.86 8.45 28.31
C PRO A 293 3.79 9.15 29.18
N ASP A 294 2.63 9.53 28.63
CA ASP A 294 1.58 10.26 29.37
C ASP A 294 0.34 9.42 29.71
N GLY A 295 0.36 8.10 29.49
CA GLY A 295 -0.79 7.24 29.74
C GLY A 295 -1.91 7.48 28.72
N GLY A 296 -2.60 6.40 28.37
CA GLY A 296 -3.76 6.49 27.48
C GLY A 296 -4.86 7.32 28.12
N HIS A 297 -5.11 8.52 27.59
CA HIS A 297 -6.45 9.09 27.56
C HIS A 297 -6.80 9.38 26.09
N ASP A 298 -7.74 8.59 25.58
CA ASP A 298 -8.57 9.00 24.47
C ASP A 298 -9.37 10.22 24.94
N GLY A 299 -9.12 11.39 24.34
CA GLY A 299 -9.95 12.59 24.46
C GLY A 299 -9.93 13.28 25.83
N GLY A 300 -9.10 14.31 25.98
CA GLY A 300 -9.23 15.26 27.08
C GLY A 300 -8.16 16.35 27.05
N ASP A 301 -8.60 17.56 26.69
CA ASP A 301 -8.15 18.94 26.95
C ASP A 301 -7.02 19.18 27.98
N GLY A 302 -5.90 18.47 27.91
CA GLY A 302 -4.72 18.65 28.76
C GLY A 302 -3.61 19.43 28.03
N GLU A 303 -3.11 20.48 28.69
CA GLU A 303 -2.06 21.37 28.20
C GLU A 303 -0.79 20.61 27.78
N GLU A 304 -0.38 20.80 26.52
CA GLU A 304 0.78 20.21 25.86
C GLU A 304 2.09 20.78 26.44
N GLU A 305 2.98 19.93 26.95
CA GLU A 305 4.38 20.33 27.18
C GLU A 305 5.07 20.53 25.83
N ALA A 306 5.44 21.79 25.55
CA ALA A 306 6.13 22.20 24.34
C ALA A 306 7.55 21.59 24.28
N GLY A 307 7.76 20.60 23.40
CA GLY A 307 9.12 20.13 23.08
C GLY A 307 9.25 18.75 22.44
N ALA A 308 8.23 17.90 22.47
CA ALA A 308 8.26 16.61 21.79
C ALA A 308 7.48 16.68 20.47
N ALA A 309 8.13 16.35 19.35
CA ALA A 309 7.40 16.13 18.09
C ALA A 309 6.30 15.06 18.34
N PRO A 310 5.07 15.24 17.82
CA PRO A 310 3.99 14.29 18.02
C PRO A 310 4.31 13.03 17.19
N GLN A 311 5.09 12.13 17.77
CA GLN A 311 5.26 10.79 17.26
C GLN A 311 3.93 10.09 17.49
N ALA A 312 3.21 9.78 16.41
CA ALA A 312 2.12 8.82 16.44
C ALA A 312 2.59 7.62 17.28
N ARG A 313 1.86 7.33 18.37
CA ARG A 313 2.17 6.39 19.46
C ARG A 313 2.23 4.93 18.97
N LEU A 314 3.11 4.64 18.02
CA LEU A 314 3.34 3.32 17.45
C LEU A 314 4.25 2.53 18.38
N CYS A 315 3.91 1.25 18.60
CA CYS A 315 4.80 0.35 19.31
C CYS A 315 6.20 0.30 18.65
N PRO A 316 7.29 0.36 19.42
CA PRO A 316 8.63 0.29 18.89
C PRO A 316 8.95 -1.12 18.37
N CYS A 317 9.85 -1.18 17.39
CA CYS A 317 10.34 -2.45 16.84
C CYS A 317 11.64 -2.94 17.51
N VAL A 318 12.35 -2.04 18.22
CA VAL A 318 13.61 -2.33 18.93
C VAL A 318 13.70 -1.54 20.23
N GLY A 319 14.70 -1.88 21.05
CA GLY A 319 15.04 -1.12 22.25
C GLY A 319 14.38 -1.67 23.51
N ALA A 320 14.38 -0.86 24.57
CA ALA A 320 13.98 -1.30 25.92
C ALA A 320 12.50 -1.70 26.02
N ALA A 321 11.64 -1.18 25.14
CA ALA A 321 10.21 -1.48 25.10
C ALA A 321 9.86 -2.65 24.14
N VAL A 322 10.83 -3.53 23.86
CA VAL A 322 10.64 -4.76 23.09
C VAL A 322 11.27 -5.92 23.84
N THR A 323 10.49 -6.98 24.07
CA THR A 323 10.95 -8.19 24.75
C THR A 323 11.33 -9.25 23.70
N PRO A 324 12.61 -9.66 23.61
CA PRO A 324 13.01 -10.81 22.79
C PRO A 324 12.64 -12.13 23.47
N HIS A 325 12.34 -13.15 22.67
CA HIS A 325 11.92 -14.47 23.14
C HIS A 325 12.88 -15.57 22.65
N ASP A 326 13.54 -16.24 23.59
CA ASP A 326 14.33 -17.46 23.34
C ASP A 326 14.10 -18.50 24.46
N PRO A 327 13.39 -19.61 24.19
CA PRO A 327 12.79 -19.98 22.91
C PRO A 327 11.66 -19.02 22.50
N PRO A 328 11.35 -18.90 21.18
CA PRO A 328 10.28 -18.04 20.71
C PRO A 328 8.91 -18.51 21.22
N LEU A 329 7.98 -17.57 21.42
CA LEU A 329 6.60 -17.90 21.79
C LEU A 329 5.89 -18.55 20.61
N LEU A 330 5.13 -19.62 20.87
CA LEU A 330 4.37 -20.35 19.86
C LEU A 330 2.88 -20.36 20.19
N TYR A 331 2.05 -20.06 19.19
CA TYR A 331 0.59 -20.15 19.25
C TYR A 331 0.07 -21.04 18.12
N GLU A 332 -1.04 -21.72 18.39
CA GLU A 332 -1.78 -22.52 17.42
C GLU A 332 -3.09 -21.81 17.09
N LEU A 333 -3.12 -21.08 15.97
CA LEU A 333 -4.18 -20.13 15.64
C LEU A 333 -5.51 -20.78 15.25
N THR A 334 -5.56 -22.10 14.99
CA THR A 334 -6.85 -22.75 14.70
C THR A 334 -7.67 -22.97 15.96
N SER A 335 -7.01 -23.19 17.11
CA SER A 335 -7.67 -23.29 18.43
C SER A 335 -7.58 -22.00 19.25
N ASP A 336 -6.56 -21.17 19.04
CA ASP A 336 -6.33 -19.90 19.74
C ASP A 336 -6.07 -18.73 18.76
N PRO A 337 -7.10 -18.28 18.01
CA PRO A 337 -6.94 -17.21 17.03
C PRO A 337 -6.59 -15.85 17.65
N GLY A 338 -6.84 -15.67 18.95
CA GLY A 338 -6.54 -14.44 19.69
C GLY A 338 -5.13 -14.38 20.28
N GLU A 339 -4.31 -15.43 20.09
CA GLU A 339 -2.94 -15.49 20.60
C GLU A 339 -2.86 -15.28 22.13
N ALA A 340 -3.84 -15.81 22.85
CA ALA A 340 -3.99 -15.57 24.29
C ALA A 340 -3.17 -16.55 25.14
N ARG A 341 -2.84 -17.74 24.62
CA ARG A 341 -2.24 -18.83 25.40
C ARG A 341 -1.01 -19.40 24.68
N PRO A 342 0.21 -18.93 25.00
CA PRO A 342 1.42 -19.46 24.41
C PRO A 342 1.63 -20.92 24.83
N LEU A 343 2.05 -21.76 23.89
CA LEU A 343 2.39 -23.15 24.15
C LEU A 343 3.73 -23.24 24.90
N SER A 344 3.78 -24.10 25.90
CA SER A 344 5.01 -24.33 26.66
C SER A 344 6.10 -24.93 25.78
N PRO A 345 7.39 -24.58 25.99
CA PRO A 345 8.50 -25.23 25.32
C PRO A 345 8.45 -26.75 25.51
N GLY A 346 8.46 -27.50 24.41
CA GLY A 346 8.40 -28.97 24.43
C GLY A 346 7.00 -29.58 24.50
N ALA A 347 5.93 -28.78 24.67
CA ALA A 347 4.54 -29.27 24.64
C ALA A 347 4.15 -29.87 23.27
N GLU A 348 4.80 -29.39 22.20
CA GLU A 348 4.62 -29.90 20.84
C GLU A 348 5.98 -30.36 20.29
N PRO A 349 6.18 -31.68 20.03
CA PRO A 349 7.41 -32.20 19.41
C PRO A 349 7.71 -31.54 18.06
N GLY A 350 6.69 -30.98 17.40
CA GLY A 350 6.81 -30.25 16.14
C GLY A 350 7.31 -28.80 16.26
N LEU A 351 7.39 -28.22 17.46
CA LEU A 351 7.80 -26.81 17.66
C LEU A 351 9.16 -26.52 17.02
N ALA A 352 10.16 -27.39 17.27
CA ALA A 352 11.50 -27.22 16.69
C ALA A 352 11.47 -27.24 15.15
N ALA A 353 10.63 -28.08 14.55
CA ALA A 353 10.46 -28.16 13.11
C ALA A 353 9.76 -26.90 12.56
N VAL A 354 8.73 -26.38 13.24
CA VAL A 354 8.05 -25.13 12.86
C VAL A 354 9.02 -23.94 12.91
N VAL A 355 9.75 -23.78 14.01
CA VAL A 355 10.73 -22.70 14.17
C VAL A 355 11.86 -22.83 13.14
N SER A 356 12.36 -24.04 12.89
CA SER A 356 13.38 -24.30 11.87
C SER A 356 12.89 -23.92 10.47
N ARG A 357 11.66 -24.31 10.09
CA ARG A 357 11.08 -23.96 8.79
C ARG A 357 10.89 -22.45 8.62
N VAL A 358 10.44 -21.76 9.66
CA VAL A 358 10.35 -20.29 9.66
C VAL A 358 11.72 -19.64 9.47
N ARG A 359 12.74 -20.08 10.22
CA ARG A 359 14.11 -19.57 10.09
C ARG A 359 14.67 -19.80 8.68
N GLN A 360 14.41 -20.96 8.07
CA GLN A 360 14.81 -21.24 6.69
C GLN A 360 14.18 -20.27 5.67
N GLU A 361 12.89 -19.96 5.81
CA GLU A 361 12.24 -19.00 4.90
C GLU A 361 12.74 -17.58 5.15
N HIS A 362 12.94 -17.18 6.41
CA HIS A 362 13.56 -15.89 6.73
C HIS A 362 14.95 -15.76 6.11
N ASP A 363 15.80 -16.76 6.30
CA ASP A 363 17.15 -16.81 5.71
C ASP A 363 17.11 -16.74 4.18
N ARG A 364 16.15 -17.41 3.54
CA ARG A 364 15.95 -17.34 2.09
C ARG A 364 15.60 -15.93 1.65
N VAL A 365 14.71 -15.24 2.37
CA VAL A 365 14.38 -13.84 2.10
C VAL A 365 15.62 -12.98 2.31
N TRP A 366 16.28 -13.10 3.47
CA TRP A 366 17.44 -12.31 3.86
C TRP A 366 18.60 -12.41 2.88
N ARG A 367 18.99 -13.63 2.47
CA ARG A 367 20.06 -13.86 1.47
C ARG A 367 19.74 -13.29 0.08
N SER A 368 18.47 -13.06 -0.21
CA SER A 368 18.01 -12.49 -1.49
C SER A 368 17.75 -10.98 -1.42
N LEU A 369 17.99 -10.34 -0.27
CA LEU A 369 17.92 -8.89 -0.16
C LEU A 369 19.08 -8.28 -0.94
N SER A 370 18.74 -7.52 -1.98
CA SER A 370 19.66 -6.52 -2.52
C SER A 370 19.88 -5.43 -1.47
N GLN A 371 21.02 -4.74 -1.50
CA GLN A 371 21.27 -3.54 -0.68
C GLN A 371 20.35 -2.39 -1.11
N ALA A 372 19.06 -2.51 -0.80
CA ALA A 372 18.10 -1.44 -0.99
C ALA A 372 18.37 -0.37 0.06
N LYS A 373 18.43 0.89 -0.37
CA LYS A 373 18.55 2.03 0.54
C LYS A 373 17.30 2.08 1.43
N GLN A 374 17.49 2.18 2.74
CA GLN A 374 16.38 2.34 3.69
C GLN A 374 15.74 3.72 3.52
N GLN A 375 14.63 3.78 2.80
CA GLN A 375 13.89 4.98 2.43
C GLN A 375 13.25 5.67 3.64
N LEU A 376 13.09 4.95 4.76
CA LEU A 376 12.60 5.52 6.01
C LEU A 376 13.74 5.87 6.98
N GLY A 377 15.00 5.64 6.61
CA GLY A 377 16.13 6.07 7.43
C GLY A 377 16.19 7.60 7.58
N SER A 378 16.87 8.07 8.63
CA SER A 378 16.87 9.51 9.00
C SER A 378 17.33 10.43 7.87
N LEU A 379 18.22 9.98 7.00
CA LEU A 379 18.70 10.75 5.84
C LEU A 379 17.56 11.11 4.85
N TYR A 380 16.55 10.24 4.73
CA TYR A 380 15.50 10.34 3.72
C TYR A 380 14.16 10.79 4.27
N VAL A 381 13.85 10.45 5.53
CA VAL A 381 12.55 10.76 6.15
C VAL A 381 12.46 12.19 6.70
N LEU A 382 13.59 12.79 7.08
CA LEU A 382 13.60 14.15 7.64
C LEU A 382 13.21 15.20 6.58
N PRO A 383 12.47 16.25 6.98
CA PRO A 383 11.97 17.25 6.05
C PRO A 383 13.12 18.07 5.46
N ARG A 384 13.02 18.37 4.15
CA ARG A 384 13.98 19.22 3.43
C ARG A 384 13.25 20.44 2.87
N PRO A 385 13.57 21.67 3.30
CA PRO A 385 12.88 22.88 2.86
C PRO A 385 12.85 23.09 1.33
N TRP A 386 13.82 22.52 0.59
CA TRP A 386 13.87 22.57 -0.88
C TRP A 386 13.02 21.53 -1.61
N LEU A 387 12.53 20.51 -0.90
CA LEU A 387 11.59 19.53 -1.42
C LEU A 387 10.14 19.85 -1.08
N GLN A 388 9.90 20.85 -0.22
CA GLN A 388 8.56 21.25 0.18
C GLN A 388 7.69 21.54 -1.06
N PRO A 389 6.62 20.77 -1.29
CA PRO A 389 5.69 21.07 -2.35
C PRO A 389 5.01 22.41 -2.05
N CYS A 390 5.00 23.30 -3.02
CA CYS A 390 4.32 24.57 -2.94
C CYS A 390 3.64 24.86 -4.29
N CYS A 391 2.37 25.23 -4.23
CA CYS A 391 1.54 25.50 -5.39
C CYS A 391 2.06 26.69 -6.23
N TRP A 392 2.69 27.68 -5.58
CA TRP A 392 3.34 28.81 -6.25
C TRP A 392 4.85 28.56 -6.28
N GLY A 393 5.45 28.49 -7.47
CA GLY A 393 6.88 28.27 -7.64
C GLY A 393 7.74 29.27 -6.85
N ARG A 394 8.96 28.87 -6.48
CA ARG A 394 9.93 29.70 -5.73
C ARG A 394 10.21 31.01 -6.48
N GLY A 395 9.52 32.09 -6.10
CA GLY A 395 9.66 33.40 -6.74
C GLY A 395 8.69 34.48 -6.24
N ALA A 396 7.58 34.12 -5.59
CA ALA A 396 6.74 35.09 -4.88
C ALA A 396 7.28 35.29 -3.45
N GLY A 397 7.73 36.50 -3.13
CA GLY A 397 8.36 36.82 -1.85
C GLY A 397 7.42 36.63 -0.65
N GLY A 398 7.96 35.97 0.40
CA GLY A 398 7.57 36.13 1.81
C GLY A 398 6.16 35.70 2.22
N GLY A 399 5.99 34.43 2.65
CA GLY A 399 4.82 33.95 3.41
C GLY A 399 4.30 32.58 2.96
N ALA A 400 4.10 31.66 3.91
CA ALA A 400 3.91 30.21 3.74
C ALA A 400 2.67 29.77 2.89
N CYS A 401 2.87 28.78 1.99
CA CYS A 401 1.97 28.11 1.02
C CYS A 401 0.42 28.31 1.14
N ALA A 402 -0.31 28.54 0.02
CA ALA A 402 -1.80 28.40 -0.05
C ALA A 402 -2.34 28.11 -1.48
N CYS A 403 -3.45 27.34 -1.62
CA CYS A 403 -4.20 27.15 -2.88
C CYS A 403 -5.68 26.73 -2.71
N ASP A 404 -6.55 27.19 -3.63
CA ASP A 404 -7.95 26.75 -3.85
C ASP A 404 -8.35 27.01 -5.32
N LEU A 405 -8.80 26.00 -6.08
CA LEU A 405 -9.19 26.19 -7.49
C LEU A 405 -10.44 25.39 -7.91
N GLY A 406 -11.61 25.90 -7.51
CA GLY A 406 -12.90 25.77 -8.20
C GLY A 406 -13.13 26.88 -9.26
N PRO A 407 -14.24 26.87 -10.03
CA PRO A 407 -14.27 27.30 -11.45
C PRO A 407 -14.06 28.80 -11.68
N GLY A 408 -12.91 29.14 -12.26
CA GLY A 408 -12.50 30.51 -12.64
C GLY A 408 -10.98 30.74 -12.60
N GLY A 409 -10.18 29.68 -12.76
CA GLY A 409 -8.73 29.70 -12.57
C GLY A 409 -8.05 30.86 -13.29
N GLY A 410 -7.59 31.84 -12.50
CA GLY A 410 -6.98 33.07 -12.98
C GLY A 410 -5.82 32.78 -13.93
N ALA A 411 -5.81 33.50 -15.04
CA ALA A 411 -4.72 33.52 -16.00
C ALA A 411 -3.41 33.88 -15.28
N GLY A 412 -2.55 32.88 -15.02
CA GLY A 412 -1.27 33.10 -14.36
C GLY A 412 -0.61 31.87 -13.74
N ALA A 413 -1.36 30.79 -13.49
CA ALA A 413 -0.75 29.52 -13.10
C ALA A 413 -0.12 28.87 -14.34
N GLY A 414 1.20 28.98 -14.48
CA GLY A 414 1.97 28.17 -15.44
C GLY A 414 1.68 26.68 -15.24
N ASP A 415 1.81 25.92 -16.32
CA ASP A 415 1.42 24.50 -16.50
C ASP A 415 1.68 23.56 -15.29
N ALA A 416 2.65 23.87 -14.43
CA ALA A 416 3.01 23.07 -13.25
C ALA A 416 1.93 23.00 -12.15
N GLY A 417 0.99 23.94 -12.08
CA GLY A 417 -0.05 23.95 -11.03
C GLY A 417 -1.20 22.96 -11.25
N ARG A 418 -1.33 22.41 -12.47
CA ARG A 418 -2.38 21.44 -12.81
C ARG A 418 -2.02 20.00 -12.47
N ASP A 419 -0.74 19.70 -12.36
CA ASP A 419 -0.23 18.36 -12.07
C ASP A 419 -0.15 18.05 -10.56
N PHE A 420 -0.59 18.98 -9.71
CA PHE A 420 -0.58 18.86 -8.24
C PHE A 420 -1.87 18.27 -7.64
N LEU A 421 -2.87 17.93 -8.48
CA LEU A 421 -4.09 17.26 -8.05
C LEU A 421 -4.12 15.81 -8.52
#